data_AF-A0A336N512-F1
#
_entry.id   AF-A0A336N512-F1
#
_cell.length_a   1.000
_cell.length_b   1.000
_cell.length_c   1.000
_cell.angle_alpha   90.00
_cell.angle_beta   90.00
_cell.angle_gamma   90.00
#
_symmetry.space_group_name_H-M   'P 1'
#
loop_
_entity.id
_entity.type
_entity.pdbx_description
1 polymer ?
#
loop_
_entity_poly.entity_id
_entity_poly.type
_entity_poly.pdbx_seq_one_letter_code
_entity_poly.pdbx_strand_id
1 'polypeptide(L)'
;MTPLELEAFNIEAWEAWYNDSKNLNPYVPVPGEKGEEKINVEITVQQRDVESLYVEIIRIAPDTIKSGQILKRFQLAKSDAKKLKEGKGKVEVGTYLWEWDGYIDNVLDTKLLKDETTYIRAVGIIGSAFKDDAVQLLAQPFKECAEPVDWLDVQVNRNAKTVNVEWRVAFDDGGVSGKANADTPSFEELKRLAIEGIKKHWGGQIHTTKGSYVVTVNPVLATKKAAPSLTLQVEMGKSAPRSVNGSCVCGIIGSIVNSAGRGKGGVIDSTRVWYLYGYWRRLGYGLDIIENDFSMTAAHEIGHPVLASYAYKSTGINNYSWVHKGSAKGFSLFGGHKTAEYGEKGYERIKGDLMKYYPEYDFDYKNIKSVEYDVKSVVWLSKLKLGG
;
A
#
# COMPACT_ATOMS: atom_id res chain seq x y z
N MET A 1 -13.69 9.73 0.73
CA MET A 1 -12.60 9.12 -0.02
C MET A 1 -12.41 7.74 0.54
N THR A 2 -12.97 6.72 -0.11
CA THR A 2 -12.57 5.35 0.21
C THR A 2 -11.30 5.02 -0.60
N PRO A 3 -10.45 4.10 -0.13
CA PRO A 3 -9.40 3.53 -0.96
C PRO A 3 -9.94 2.91 -2.27
N LEU A 4 -11.22 2.55 -2.28
CA LEU A 4 -11.93 1.97 -3.41
C LEU A 4 -12.26 3.03 -4.49
N GLU A 5 -12.46 4.29 -4.10
CA GLU A 5 -12.73 5.40 -5.03
C GLU A 5 -11.49 5.88 -5.81
N LEU A 6 -10.28 5.47 -5.38
CA LEU A 6 -9.04 5.87 -6.04
C LEU A 6 -8.88 5.13 -7.37
N GLU A 7 -8.33 5.84 -8.37
CA GLU A 7 -8.11 5.26 -9.69
C GLU A 7 -7.06 4.14 -9.63
N ALA A 8 -7.26 3.09 -10.43
CA ALA A 8 -6.26 2.05 -10.62
C ALA A 8 -5.05 2.57 -11.42
N PHE A 9 -3.96 1.81 -11.44
CA PHE A 9 -2.82 2.11 -12.31
C PHE A 9 -3.23 1.97 -13.78
N ASN A 10 -3.02 3.03 -14.57
CA ASN A 10 -3.28 2.99 -16.00
C ASN A 10 -2.09 2.37 -16.75
N ILE A 11 -2.01 1.04 -16.76
CA ILE A 11 -0.92 0.31 -17.41
C ILE A 11 -0.87 0.57 -18.91
N GLU A 12 -2.01 0.64 -19.59
CA GLU A 12 -2.07 0.84 -21.03
C GLU A 12 -1.49 2.21 -21.42
N ALA A 13 -1.82 3.27 -20.67
CA ALA A 13 -1.26 4.59 -20.89
C ALA A 13 0.26 4.61 -20.63
N TRP A 14 0.72 3.89 -19.61
CA TRP A 14 2.14 3.77 -19.33
C TRP A 14 2.88 2.96 -20.40
N GLU A 15 2.34 1.83 -20.86
CA GLU A 15 2.93 0.98 -21.91
C GLU A 15 2.92 1.69 -23.27
N ALA A 16 1.84 2.38 -23.61
CA ALA A 16 1.76 3.21 -24.80
C ALA A 16 2.81 4.31 -24.77
N TRP A 17 2.98 4.98 -23.62
CA TRP A 17 4.09 5.91 -23.44
C TRP A 17 5.42 5.20 -23.59
N TYR A 18 5.69 4.10 -22.88
CA TYR A 18 6.98 3.43 -22.83
C TYR A 18 7.42 2.92 -24.22
N ASN A 19 6.50 2.39 -25.02
CA ASN A 19 6.76 1.85 -26.35
C ASN A 19 6.81 2.91 -27.47
N ASP A 20 6.37 4.15 -27.23
CA ASP A 20 6.50 5.24 -28.21
C ASP A 20 7.95 5.75 -28.28
N SER A 21 8.73 5.26 -29.24
CA SER A 21 10.13 5.64 -29.43
C SER A 21 10.33 7.11 -29.83
N LYS A 22 9.29 7.80 -30.31
CA LYS A 22 9.36 9.23 -30.68
C LYS A 22 9.11 10.13 -29.47
N ASN A 23 8.38 9.65 -28.48
CA ASN A 23 8.12 10.40 -27.26
C ASN A 23 9.28 10.23 -26.26
N LEU A 24 10.12 11.25 -26.18
CA LEU A 24 11.24 11.33 -25.24
C LEU A 24 10.86 12.00 -23.91
N ASN A 25 9.66 12.59 -23.83
CA ASN A 25 9.26 13.34 -22.65
C ASN A 25 9.12 12.42 -21.43
N PRO A 26 9.33 12.96 -20.22
CA PRO A 26 9.09 12.23 -18.98
C PRO A 26 7.66 11.71 -18.89
N TYR A 27 7.51 10.49 -18.37
CA TYR A 27 6.18 9.96 -18.11
C TYR A 27 5.45 10.82 -17.08
N VAL A 28 4.23 11.21 -17.42
CA VAL A 28 3.27 11.84 -16.52
C VAL A 28 2.16 10.83 -16.27
N PRO A 29 1.97 10.39 -15.01
CA PRO A 29 0.93 9.41 -14.69
C PRO A 29 -0.46 9.86 -15.14
N VAL A 30 -1.16 8.96 -15.80
CA VAL A 30 -2.55 9.15 -16.24
C VAL A 30 -3.48 8.41 -15.28
N PRO A 31 -4.60 9.00 -14.85
CA PRO A 31 -5.61 8.28 -14.07
C PRO A 31 -6.08 7.02 -14.81
N GLY A 32 -6.18 5.89 -14.11
CA GLY A 32 -6.81 4.69 -14.62
C GLY A 32 -8.31 4.67 -14.39
N GLU A 33 -8.90 3.49 -14.48
CA GLU A 33 -10.30 3.29 -14.14
C GLU A 33 -10.55 3.61 -12.66
N LYS A 34 -11.65 4.30 -12.38
CA LYS A 34 -12.11 4.49 -11.01
C LYS A 34 -12.51 3.15 -10.41
N GLY A 35 -12.06 2.87 -9.19
CA GLY A 35 -12.57 1.72 -8.45
C GLY A 35 -13.99 1.93 -7.94
N GLU A 36 -14.54 0.88 -7.32
CA GLU A 36 -15.90 0.85 -6.80
C GLU A 36 -16.08 1.84 -5.64
N GLU A 37 -17.19 2.57 -5.55
CA GLU A 37 -17.40 3.48 -4.40
C GLU A 37 -18.10 2.80 -3.21
N LYS A 38 -18.61 1.58 -3.41
CA LYS A 38 -19.49 0.89 -2.49
C LYS A 38 -19.11 -0.57 -2.33
N ILE A 39 -19.20 -1.01 -1.11
CA ILE A 39 -19.22 -2.38 -0.65
C ILE A 39 -20.64 -2.91 -0.88
N ASN A 40 -20.73 -4.07 -1.52
CA ASN A 40 -21.99 -4.75 -1.79
C ASN A 40 -22.16 -5.94 -0.84
N VAL A 41 -23.30 -6.01 -0.16
CA VAL A 41 -23.63 -7.12 0.75
C VAL A 41 -24.98 -7.68 0.33
N GLU A 42 -25.01 -8.97 0.00
CA GLU A 42 -26.25 -9.67 -0.29
C GLU A 42 -26.91 -10.15 1.00
N ILE A 43 -28.19 -9.85 1.20
CA ILE A 43 -28.98 -10.25 2.36
C ILE A 43 -30.20 -11.03 1.86
N THR A 44 -30.33 -12.28 2.28
CA THR A 44 -31.47 -13.14 1.93
C THR A 44 -32.42 -13.32 3.12
N VAL A 45 -33.68 -12.95 2.93
CA VAL A 45 -34.79 -13.15 3.87
C VAL A 45 -35.59 -14.38 3.41
N GLN A 46 -35.60 -15.47 4.19
CA GLN A 46 -36.07 -16.78 3.71
C GLN A 46 -37.47 -17.22 4.16
N GLN A 47 -37.94 -16.82 5.35
CA GLN A 47 -39.05 -17.54 6.00
C GLN A 47 -40.32 -16.70 6.20
N ARG A 48 -40.20 -15.41 6.51
CA ARG A 48 -41.33 -14.49 6.78
C ARG A 48 -40.93 -13.06 6.52
N ASP A 49 -41.95 -12.20 6.41
CA ASP A 49 -41.74 -10.76 6.38
C ASP A 49 -41.11 -10.29 7.70
N VAL A 50 -40.05 -9.48 7.56
CA VAL A 50 -39.30 -8.87 8.65
C VAL A 50 -39.90 -7.49 8.92
N GLU A 51 -40.35 -7.23 10.15
CA GLU A 51 -40.91 -5.91 10.51
C GLU A 51 -39.83 -4.83 10.59
N SER A 52 -38.63 -5.23 10.98
CA SER A 52 -37.47 -4.35 11.12
C SER A 52 -36.18 -5.11 10.81
N LEU A 53 -35.38 -4.59 9.88
CA LEU A 53 -34.09 -5.16 9.51
C LEU A 53 -32.97 -4.22 9.96
N TYR A 54 -31.93 -4.78 10.58
CA TYR A 54 -30.70 -4.06 10.88
C TYR A 54 -29.49 -4.81 10.33
N VAL A 55 -28.48 -4.06 9.93
CA VAL A 55 -27.13 -4.58 9.78
C VAL A 55 -26.26 -4.01 10.88
N GLU A 56 -25.45 -4.87 11.49
CA GLU A 56 -24.51 -4.50 12.53
C GLU A 56 -23.10 -4.83 12.10
N ILE A 57 -22.18 -3.90 12.35
CA ILE A 57 -20.75 -4.19 12.37
C ILE A 57 -20.40 -4.49 13.81
N ILE A 58 -19.89 -5.69 14.06
CA ILE A 58 -19.62 -6.19 15.40
C ILE A 58 -18.18 -6.69 15.50
N ARG A 59 -17.62 -6.61 16.70
CA ARG A 59 -16.38 -7.30 17.06
C ARG A 59 -16.70 -8.43 18.02
N ILE A 60 -16.36 -9.66 17.66
CA ILE A 60 -16.61 -10.87 18.46
C ILE A 60 -15.32 -11.27 19.17
N ALA A 61 -15.35 -11.43 20.49
CA ALA A 61 -14.20 -11.96 21.20
C ALA A 61 -13.95 -13.42 20.78
N PRO A 62 -12.69 -13.88 20.61
CA PRO A 62 -12.37 -15.23 20.13
C PRO A 62 -13.03 -16.38 20.91
N ASP A 63 -13.49 -16.11 22.13
CA ASP A 63 -14.00 -17.04 23.12
C ASP A 63 -15.51 -16.91 23.42
N THR A 64 -16.24 -15.95 22.83
CA THR A 64 -17.70 -15.80 23.07
C THR A 64 -18.50 -15.37 21.84
N ILE A 65 -19.18 -16.33 21.19
CA ILE A 65 -20.02 -16.11 19.99
C ILE A 65 -21.27 -15.26 20.28
N LYS A 66 -21.71 -15.14 21.54
CA LYS A 66 -22.97 -14.49 21.92
C LYS A 66 -22.88 -13.04 22.41
N SER A 67 -21.68 -12.50 22.65
CA SER A 67 -21.48 -11.16 23.24
C SER A 67 -20.39 -10.38 22.51
N GLY A 68 -20.66 -9.97 21.27
CA GLY A 68 -19.78 -9.06 20.53
C GLY A 68 -20.07 -7.60 20.84
N GLN A 69 -19.05 -6.75 20.81
CA GLN A 69 -19.21 -5.30 20.87
C GLN A 69 -19.84 -4.82 19.56
N ILE A 70 -20.99 -4.15 19.63
CA ILE A 70 -21.60 -3.48 18.47
C ILE A 70 -20.81 -2.20 18.19
N LEU A 71 -20.18 -2.13 17.02
CA LEU A 71 -19.44 -0.96 16.54
C LEU A 71 -20.38 0.03 15.86
N LYS A 72 -21.30 -0.49 15.03
CA LYS A 72 -22.33 0.31 14.36
C LYS A 72 -23.56 -0.54 14.06
N ARG A 73 -24.74 0.08 14.13
CA ARG A 73 -26.01 -0.50 13.68
C ARG A 73 -26.61 0.42 12.61
N PHE A 74 -26.93 -0.15 11.46
CA PHE A 74 -27.66 0.45 10.35
C PHE A 74 -29.07 -0.11 10.34
N GLN A 75 -30.07 0.74 10.49
CA GLN A 75 -31.47 0.34 10.30
C GLN A 75 -31.77 0.36 8.81
N LEU A 76 -32.20 -0.76 8.23
CA LEU A 76 -32.47 -0.90 6.81
C LEU A 76 -33.97 -1.09 6.50
N ALA A 77 -34.36 -0.63 5.32
CA ALA A 77 -35.66 -0.84 4.71
C ALA A 77 -35.52 -1.08 3.19
N LYS A 78 -36.53 -1.74 2.59
CA LYS A 78 -36.63 -1.94 1.15
C LYS A 78 -36.65 -0.61 0.41
N SER A 79 -35.77 -0.42 -0.56
CA SER A 79 -35.79 0.75 -1.46
C SER A 79 -36.49 0.44 -2.79
N ASP A 80 -36.26 -0.75 -3.33
CA ASP A 80 -36.87 -1.28 -4.54
C ASP A 80 -36.91 -2.83 -4.49
N ALA A 81 -37.21 -3.48 -5.61
CA ALA A 81 -37.34 -4.94 -5.66
C ALA A 81 -36.07 -5.70 -5.24
N LYS A 82 -34.87 -5.11 -5.36
CA LYS A 82 -33.59 -5.80 -5.12
C LYS A 82 -32.60 -5.02 -4.26
N LYS A 83 -32.98 -3.87 -3.70
CA LYS A 83 -32.06 -3.02 -2.91
C LYS A 83 -32.61 -2.65 -1.53
N LEU A 84 -31.67 -2.48 -0.59
CA LEU A 84 -31.89 -1.98 0.76
C LEU A 84 -31.22 -0.61 0.92
N LYS A 85 -31.86 0.26 1.71
CA LYS A 85 -31.31 1.55 2.13
C LYS A 85 -31.54 1.78 3.62
N GLU A 86 -30.82 2.74 4.20
CA GLU A 86 -31.10 3.15 5.57
C GLU A 86 -32.51 3.73 5.70
N GLY A 87 -33.26 3.26 6.69
CA GLY A 87 -34.65 3.64 6.91
C GLY A 87 -35.43 2.58 7.67
N LYS A 88 -36.61 2.94 8.19
CA LYS A 88 -37.49 2.01 8.90
C LYS A 88 -38.53 1.48 7.93
N GLY A 89 -38.78 0.18 7.96
CA GLY A 89 -39.83 -0.43 7.15
C GLY A 89 -39.74 -1.94 7.14
N LYS A 90 -40.86 -2.54 6.77
CA LYS A 90 -41.00 -3.98 6.56
C LYS A 90 -40.16 -4.41 5.35
N VAL A 91 -39.53 -5.58 5.45
CA VAL A 91 -38.80 -6.24 4.36
C VAL A 91 -39.46 -7.59 4.10
N GLU A 92 -39.85 -7.83 2.86
CA GLU A 92 -40.51 -9.07 2.44
C GLU A 92 -39.47 -10.19 2.25
N VAL A 93 -39.95 -11.42 2.03
CA VAL A 93 -39.11 -12.54 1.61
C VAL A 93 -38.45 -12.22 0.27
N GLY A 94 -37.14 -12.43 0.18
CA GLY A 94 -36.36 -12.15 -1.02
C GLY A 94 -34.87 -11.97 -0.75
N THR A 95 -34.12 -11.80 -1.82
CA THR A 95 -32.68 -11.50 -1.80
C THR A 95 -32.47 -10.04 -2.20
N TYR A 96 -31.73 -9.31 -1.39
CA TYR A 96 -31.52 -7.88 -1.54
C TYR A 96 -30.05 -7.52 -1.47
N LEU A 97 -29.68 -6.44 -2.16
CA LEU A 97 -28.37 -5.83 -2.09
C LEU A 97 -28.37 -4.63 -1.12
N TRP A 98 -27.44 -4.61 -0.17
CA TRP A 98 -27.13 -3.43 0.62
C TRP A 98 -25.78 -2.86 0.18
N GLU A 99 -25.79 -1.58 -0.22
CA GLU A 99 -24.61 -0.83 -0.62
C GLU A 99 -24.11 0.03 0.56
N TRP A 100 -22.87 -0.21 1.01
CA TRP A 100 -22.23 0.54 2.10
C TRP A 100 -20.94 1.20 1.63
N ASP A 101 -20.56 2.34 2.18
CA ASP A 101 -19.34 3.06 1.78
C ASP A 101 -18.11 2.71 2.63
N GLY A 102 -18.21 1.73 3.53
CA GLY A 102 -17.09 1.31 4.39
C GLY A 102 -16.85 2.20 5.62
N TYR A 103 -17.62 3.27 5.81
CA TYR A 103 -17.44 4.19 6.94
C TYR A 103 -18.31 3.84 8.15
N ILE A 104 -17.69 3.92 9.33
CA ILE A 104 -18.35 3.95 10.64
C ILE A 104 -18.11 5.35 11.22
N ASP A 105 -19.18 6.11 11.43
CA ASP A 105 -19.13 7.46 12.04
C ASP A 105 -18.07 8.39 11.43
N ASN A 106 -17.96 8.38 10.10
CA ASN A 106 -17.01 9.17 9.29
C ASN A 106 -15.56 8.67 9.28
N VAL A 107 -15.29 7.50 9.87
CA VAL A 107 -14.01 6.83 9.80
C VAL A 107 -14.13 5.52 9.02
N LEU A 108 -13.32 5.37 7.98
CA LEU A 108 -13.07 4.08 7.33
C LEU A 108 -11.74 3.58 7.87
N ASP A 109 -11.72 2.40 8.47
CA ASP A 109 -10.52 1.81 9.08
C ASP A 109 -10.31 0.41 8.50
N THR A 110 -9.35 0.27 7.58
CA THR A 110 -9.13 -1.02 6.91
C THR A 110 -8.52 -2.05 7.84
N LYS A 111 -7.79 -1.64 8.89
CA LYS A 111 -7.22 -2.57 9.87
C LYS A 111 -8.33 -3.20 10.70
N LEU A 112 -9.29 -2.38 11.16
CA LEU A 112 -10.49 -2.85 11.84
C LEU A 112 -11.30 -3.80 10.94
N LEU A 113 -11.51 -3.41 9.68
CA LEU A 113 -12.31 -4.21 8.76
C LEU A 113 -11.60 -5.50 8.36
N LYS A 114 -10.29 -5.54 8.14
CA LYS A 114 -9.58 -6.80 7.82
C LYS A 114 -9.37 -7.74 9.01
N ASP A 115 -9.73 -7.30 10.23
CA ASP A 115 -9.54 -8.08 11.45
C ASP A 115 -10.48 -9.30 11.49
N GLU A 116 -9.94 -10.44 11.89
CA GLU A 116 -10.65 -11.73 11.97
C GLU A 116 -11.81 -11.73 12.94
N THR A 117 -11.78 -10.81 13.91
CA THR A 117 -12.82 -10.66 14.92
C THR A 117 -13.91 -9.69 14.50
N THR A 118 -13.78 -9.00 13.35
CA THR A 118 -14.76 -8.04 12.86
C THR A 118 -15.70 -8.69 11.85
N TYR A 119 -17.00 -8.59 12.11
CA TYR A 119 -18.05 -9.22 11.31
C TYR A 119 -19.11 -8.20 10.90
N ILE A 120 -19.72 -8.49 9.76
CA ILE A 120 -21.00 -7.93 9.37
C ILE A 120 -22.11 -8.93 9.72
N ARG A 121 -23.15 -8.45 10.41
CA ARG A 121 -24.30 -9.26 10.83
C ARG A 121 -25.61 -8.62 10.39
N ALA A 122 -26.43 -9.34 9.63
CA ALA A 122 -27.81 -8.92 9.34
C ALA A 122 -28.79 -9.56 10.34
N VAL A 123 -29.65 -8.75 10.95
CA VAL A 123 -30.60 -9.15 12.00
C VAL A 123 -32.00 -8.68 11.63
N GLY A 124 -32.92 -9.63 11.44
CA GLY A 124 -34.34 -9.35 11.22
C GLY A 124 -35.18 -9.58 12.48
N ILE A 125 -36.10 -8.66 12.77
CA ILE A 125 -37.11 -8.80 13.85
C ILE A 125 -38.44 -9.21 13.23
N ILE A 126 -39.05 -10.28 13.76
CA ILE A 126 -40.35 -10.81 13.32
C ILE A 126 -41.33 -10.70 14.49
N GLY A 127 -42.37 -9.89 14.34
CA GLY A 127 -43.42 -9.73 15.35
C GLY A 127 -43.06 -8.77 16.49
N SER A 128 -43.93 -7.80 16.76
CA SER A 128 -43.76 -6.80 17.82
C SER A 128 -43.79 -7.34 19.27
N ALA A 129 -44.28 -8.57 19.49
CA ALA A 129 -44.47 -9.16 20.82
C ALA A 129 -43.24 -9.91 21.38
N PHE A 130 -42.29 -10.31 20.53
CA PHE A 130 -41.09 -11.06 20.91
C PHE A 130 -39.86 -10.32 20.42
N LYS A 131 -39.32 -9.41 21.25
CA LYS A 131 -38.03 -8.73 20.98
C LYS A 131 -36.85 -9.70 20.80
N ASP A 132 -37.03 -10.96 21.20
CA ASP A 132 -35.99 -11.98 21.25
C ASP A 132 -36.01 -12.98 20.07
N ASP A 133 -36.98 -12.90 19.14
CA ASP A 133 -37.00 -13.69 17.89
C ASP A 133 -36.18 -13.00 16.78
N ALA A 134 -34.98 -12.54 17.14
CA ALA A 134 -34.02 -11.98 16.20
C ALA A 134 -33.40 -13.12 15.36
N VAL A 135 -33.71 -13.18 14.07
CA VAL A 135 -33.08 -14.15 13.16
C VAL A 135 -31.83 -13.52 12.56
N GLN A 136 -30.69 -14.17 12.79
CA GLN A 136 -29.46 -13.85 12.08
C GLN A 136 -29.56 -14.35 10.65
N LEU A 137 -29.61 -13.42 9.70
CA LEU A 137 -29.76 -13.73 8.26
C LEU A 137 -28.41 -13.95 7.57
N LEU A 138 -27.36 -13.30 8.08
CA LEU A 138 -26.00 -13.41 7.55
C LEU A 138 -24.99 -13.07 8.65
N ALA A 139 -23.90 -13.84 8.76
CA ALA A 139 -22.66 -13.41 9.41
C ALA A 139 -21.48 -13.78 8.52
N GLN A 140 -20.65 -12.79 8.18
CA GLN A 140 -19.44 -13.00 7.40
C GLN A 140 -18.28 -12.25 8.05
N PRO A 141 -17.11 -12.88 8.22
CA PRO A 141 -15.91 -12.15 8.59
C PRO A 141 -15.49 -11.29 7.40
N PHE A 142 -15.05 -10.06 7.67
CA PHE A 142 -14.51 -9.19 6.62
C PHE A 142 -13.13 -9.65 6.08
N LYS A 143 -12.49 -10.65 6.71
CA LYS A 143 -11.17 -11.17 6.29
C LYS A 143 -11.18 -11.80 4.90
N GLU A 144 -12.28 -12.45 4.50
CA GLU A 144 -12.40 -13.05 3.15
C GLU A 144 -12.39 -11.98 2.04
N CYS A 145 -12.35 -10.70 2.42
CA CYS A 145 -12.54 -9.54 1.58
C CYS A 145 -11.27 -8.70 1.39
N ALA A 146 -10.11 -9.19 1.82
CA ALA A 146 -8.86 -8.47 1.72
C ALA A 146 -8.09 -8.90 0.46
N GLU A 147 -7.81 -7.95 -0.44
CA GLU A 147 -6.61 -7.95 -1.31
C GLU A 147 -6.54 -6.62 -2.08
N PRO A 148 -5.41 -5.88 -1.94
CA PRO A 148 -4.25 -6.32 -2.71
C PRO A 148 -2.94 -6.59 -1.95
N VAL A 149 -2.77 -6.08 -0.72
CA VAL A 149 -1.62 -6.41 0.15
C VAL A 149 -2.04 -6.41 1.63
N ASP A 150 -1.33 -7.16 2.46
CA ASP A 150 -1.60 -7.30 3.91
C ASP A 150 -0.71 -6.40 4.79
N TRP A 151 0.25 -5.71 4.18
CA TRP A 151 1.23 -4.85 4.85
C TRP A 151 0.90 -3.34 4.84
N LEU A 152 -0.27 -2.97 4.30
CA LEU A 152 -0.81 -1.62 4.37
C LEU A 152 -2.21 -1.62 4.96
N ASP A 153 -2.43 -0.69 5.90
CA ASP A 153 -3.75 -0.30 6.33
C ASP A 153 -3.89 1.20 6.37
N VAL A 154 -5.12 1.68 6.14
CA VAL A 154 -5.45 3.09 6.22
C VAL A 154 -6.64 3.33 7.12
N GLN A 155 -6.57 4.48 7.77
CA GLN A 155 -7.69 5.10 8.43
C GLN A 155 -8.01 6.41 7.74
N VAL A 156 -9.16 6.50 7.07
CA VAL A 156 -9.63 7.71 6.42
C VAL A 156 -10.68 8.38 7.28
N ASN A 157 -10.44 9.63 7.65
CA ASN A 157 -11.45 10.48 8.29
C ASN A 157 -11.99 11.50 7.27
N ARG A 158 -13.25 11.34 6.85
CA ARG A 158 -13.84 12.21 5.81
C ARG A 158 -14.21 13.61 6.31
N ASN A 159 -14.38 13.80 7.62
CA ASN A 159 -14.66 15.11 8.21
C ASN A 159 -13.37 15.89 8.42
N ALA A 160 -12.36 15.26 9.00
CA ALA A 160 -11.05 15.88 9.22
C ALA A 160 -10.22 15.99 7.93
N LYS A 161 -10.63 15.31 6.84
CA LYS A 161 -9.90 15.23 5.57
C LYS A 161 -8.48 14.71 5.76
N THR A 162 -8.34 13.67 6.58
CA THR A 162 -7.05 13.02 6.87
C THR A 162 -7.06 11.55 6.49
N VAL A 163 -5.88 11.05 6.15
CA VAL A 163 -5.59 9.64 5.89
C VAL A 163 -4.36 9.26 6.70
N ASN A 164 -4.51 8.36 7.65
CA ASN A 164 -3.38 7.77 8.37
C ASN A 164 -3.08 6.42 7.74
N VAL A 165 -1.87 6.23 7.25
CA VAL A 165 -1.39 4.95 6.71
C VAL A 165 -0.54 4.27 7.78
N GLU A 166 -0.87 3.04 8.14
CA GLU A 166 0.03 2.12 8.83
C GLU A 166 0.74 1.27 7.77
N TRP A 167 2.05 1.44 7.65
CA TRP A 167 2.88 0.66 6.73
C TRP A 167 3.73 -0.33 7.53
N ARG A 168 3.42 -1.62 7.44
CA ARG A 168 4.18 -2.67 8.11
C ARG A 168 5.46 -2.95 7.34
N VAL A 169 6.60 -2.71 7.97
CA VAL A 169 7.92 -2.84 7.35
C VAL A 169 8.78 -3.82 8.14
N ALA A 170 9.67 -4.52 7.43
CA ALA A 170 10.65 -5.42 8.02
C ALA A 170 12.04 -5.06 7.52
N PHE A 171 13.04 -5.30 8.36
CA PHE A 171 14.44 -5.08 8.03
C PHE A 171 15.24 -6.29 8.47
N ASP A 172 16.10 -6.76 7.60
CA ASP A 172 17.01 -7.86 7.88
C ASP A 172 18.41 -7.30 8.15
N ASP A 173 19.11 -7.94 9.07
CA ASP A 173 20.49 -7.57 9.39
C ASP A 173 21.43 -8.17 8.35
N GLY A 174 22.04 -7.30 7.54
CA GLY A 174 23.03 -7.70 6.55
C GLY A 174 24.44 -7.93 7.12
N GLY A 175 24.57 -8.19 8.42
CA GLY A 175 25.82 -8.50 9.10
C GLY A 175 26.46 -7.31 9.82
N VAL A 176 25.64 -6.37 10.26
CA VAL A 176 25.97 -5.15 11.03
C VAL A 176 25.96 -5.43 12.54
N SER A 177 25.08 -6.31 13.04
CA SER A 177 25.01 -6.58 14.48
C SER A 177 26.34 -7.09 15.02
N GLY A 178 26.73 -6.55 16.17
CA GLY A 178 28.01 -6.87 16.82
C GLY A 178 29.24 -6.23 16.15
N LYS A 179 29.07 -5.38 15.12
CA LYS A 179 30.17 -4.67 14.43
C LYS A 179 30.09 -3.14 14.50
N ALA A 180 29.14 -2.61 15.26
CA ALA A 180 29.02 -1.18 15.51
C ALA A 180 30.23 -0.65 16.29
N ASN A 181 30.70 0.54 15.95
CA ASN A 181 31.73 1.28 16.68
C ASN A 181 31.39 2.78 16.66
N ALA A 182 32.28 3.63 17.21
CA ALA A 182 32.02 5.08 17.29
C ALA A 182 31.73 5.75 15.93
N ASP A 183 32.15 5.11 14.83
CA ASP A 183 32.03 5.61 13.46
C ASP A 183 30.94 4.87 12.66
N THR A 184 30.33 3.80 13.19
CA THR A 184 29.37 2.98 12.43
C THR A 184 28.07 2.72 13.19
N PRO A 185 26.90 2.95 12.55
CA PRO A 185 25.63 2.72 13.19
C PRO A 185 25.43 1.23 13.48
N SER A 186 24.81 0.94 14.61
CA SER A 186 24.20 -0.34 14.93
C SER A 186 23.03 -0.66 14.01
N PHE A 187 22.63 -1.93 13.97
CA PHE A 187 21.44 -2.34 13.23
C PHE A 187 20.17 -1.62 13.73
N GLU A 188 20.04 -1.34 15.03
CA GLU A 188 18.93 -0.56 15.58
C GLU A 188 18.93 0.89 15.07
N GLU A 189 20.10 1.51 14.95
CA GLU A 189 20.22 2.85 14.39
C GLU A 189 19.88 2.87 12.90
N LEU A 190 20.30 1.87 12.13
CA LEU A 190 19.91 1.74 10.72
C LEU A 190 18.39 1.55 10.57
N LYS A 191 17.75 0.74 11.42
CA LYS A 191 16.27 0.63 11.43
C LYS A 191 15.61 1.97 11.74
N ARG A 192 16.11 2.70 12.75
CA ARG A 192 15.58 4.02 13.10
C ARG A 192 15.68 5.00 11.92
N LEU A 193 16.84 5.07 11.28
CA LEU A 193 17.08 5.94 10.12
C LEU A 193 16.16 5.56 8.94
N ALA A 194 16.00 4.27 8.64
CA ALA A 194 15.10 3.81 7.59
C ALA A 194 13.64 4.21 7.87
N ILE A 195 13.17 4.00 9.11
CA ILE A 195 11.82 4.41 9.57
C ILE A 195 11.62 5.92 9.46
N GLU A 196 12.60 6.73 9.86
CA GLU A 196 12.55 8.19 9.77
C GLU A 196 12.57 8.67 8.32
N GLY A 197 13.37 8.04 7.47
CA GLY A 197 13.37 8.26 6.02
C GLY A 197 12.00 8.02 5.42
N ILE A 198 11.37 6.89 5.71
CA ILE A 198 10.02 6.58 5.20
C ILE A 198 9.02 7.66 5.64
N LYS A 199 9.01 8.05 6.92
CA LYS A 199 8.14 9.13 7.43
C LYS A 199 8.38 10.48 6.76
N LYS A 200 9.64 10.79 6.44
CA LYS A 200 10.04 12.07 5.85
C LYS A 200 9.67 12.17 4.37
N HIS A 201 9.86 11.08 3.64
CA HIS A 201 9.79 11.07 2.19
C HIS A 201 8.44 10.58 1.64
N TRP A 202 7.63 9.86 2.43
CA TRP A 202 6.30 9.40 2.05
C TRP A 202 5.16 10.17 2.73
N GLY A 203 4.11 10.45 1.96
CA GLY A 203 2.92 11.18 2.42
C GLY A 203 2.83 12.57 1.78
N GLY A 204 1.91 13.40 2.27
CA GLY A 204 1.65 14.72 1.71
C GLY A 204 0.16 14.96 1.50
N GLN A 205 -0.21 15.62 0.40
CA GLN A 205 -1.60 15.91 0.07
C GLN A 205 -2.01 15.15 -1.20
N ILE A 206 -3.20 14.55 -1.18
CA ILE A 206 -3.82 13.95 -2.36
C ILE A 206 -5.12 14.67 -2.71
N HIS A 207 -5.41 14.79 -3.99
CA HIS A 207 -6.59 15.45 -4.52
C HIS A 207 -7.56 14.41 -5.08
N THR A 208 -8.83 14.53 -4.67
CA THR A 208 -9.91 13.64 -5.11
C THR A 208 -11.11 14.49 -5.53
N THR A 209 -12.08 13.86 -6.20
CA THR A 209 -13.39 14.48 -6.48
C THR A 209 -14.12 14.92 -5.21
N LYS A 210 -13.79 14.34 -4.05
CA LYS A 210 -14.40 14.63 -2.73
C LYS A 210 -13.56 15.59 -1.87
N GLY A 211 -12.62 16.29 -2.49
CA GLY A 211 -11.72 17.26 -1.87
C GLY A 211 -10.30 16.75 -1.66
N SER A 212 -9.47 17.61 -1.07
CA SER A 212 -8.08 17.29 -0.71
C SER A 212 -8.00 16.58 0.63
N TYR A 213 -7.09 15.61 0.75
CA TYR A 213 -6.82 14.90 1.99
C TYR A 213 -5.33 14.96 2.34
N VAL A 214 -5.02 15.17 3.62
CA VAL A 214 -3.66 15.08 4.15
C VAL A 214 -3.36 13.63 4.51
N VAL A 215 -2.33 13.05 3.90
CA VAL A 215 -1.87 11.68 4.09
C VAL A 215 -0.62 11.66 4.95
N THR A 216 -0.70 10.98 6.08
CA THR A 216 0.43 10.73 7.00
C THR A 216 0.80 9.27 6.95
N VAL A 217 2.07 8.97 6.64
CA VAL A 217 2.59 7.61 6.58
C VAL A 217 3.32 7.26 7.88
N ASN A 218 2.85 6.19 8.53
CA ASN A 218 3.38 5.69 9.80
C ASN A 218 3.94 4.29 9.59
N PRO A 219 5.24 4.15 9.29
CA PRO A 219 5.88 2.85 9.21
C PRO A 219 5.98 2.21 10.61
N VAL A 220 5.67 0.92 10.70
CA VAL A 220 5.66 0.12 11.93
C VAL A 220 6.46 -1.16 11.67
N LEU A 221 7.40 -1.47 12.55
CA LEU A 221 8.15 -2.73 12.48
C LEU A 221 7.20 -3.91 12.69
N ALA A 222 7.24 -4.87 11.78
CA ALA A 222 6.41 -6.06 11.84
C ALA A 222 7.17 -7.30 11.35
N THR A 223 6.90 -8.44 11.99
CA THR A 223 7.45 -9.76 11.62
C THR A 223 6.45 -10.62 10.84
N LYS A 224 5.20 -10.18 10.76
CA LYS A 224 4.11 -10.82 10.01
C LYS A 224 3.39 -9.76 9.21
N LYS A 225 2.89 -10.13 8.03
CA LYS A 225 2.17 -9.21 7.12
C LYS A 225 2.97 -7.92 6.89
N ALA A 226 4.28 -8.05 6.74
CA ALA A 226 5.18 -6.94 6.48
C ALA A 226 5.47 -6.87 4.99
N ALA A 227 5.74 -5.67 4.49
CA ALA A 227 6.30 -5.49 3.16
C ALA A 227 7.59 -6.31 3.04
N PRO A 228 8.01 -6.70 1.82
CA PRO A 228 9.30 -7.34 1.61
C PRO A 228 10.41 -6.61 2.35
N SER A 229 11.19 -7.36 3.13
CA SER A 229 12.21 -6.79 4.00
C SER A 229 13.32 -6.12 3.21
N LEU A 230 13.93 -5.09 3.82
CA LEU A 230 15.20 -4.54 3.33
C LEU A 230 16.36 -5.05 4.17
N THR A 231 17.37 -5.62 3.54
CA THR A 231 18.61 -5.99 4.21
C THR A 231 19.50 -4.75 4.36
N LEU A 232 19.75 -4.34 5.61
CA LEU A 232 20.50 -3.12 5.92
C LEU A 232 21.98 -3.46 6.13
N GLN A 233 22.88 -2.75 5.44
CA GLN A 233 24.32 -2.98 5.50
C GLN A 233 25.11 -1.68 5.64
N VAL A 234 26.33 -1.78 6.19
CA VAL A 234 27.30 -0.68 6.27
C VAL A 234 28.45 -0.96 5.29
N GLU A 235 28.77 0.02 4.44
CA GLU A 235 29.95 0.00 3.58
C GLU A 235 31.00 0.96 4.13
N MET A 236 32.14 0.41 4.55
CA MET A 236 33.27 1.15 5.10
C MET A 236 34.34 1.48 4.06
N GLY A 237 34.30 0.82 2.91
CA GLY A 237 35.19 1.02 1.80
C GLY A 237 34.94 2.31 1.03
N LYS A 238 35.83 2.58 0.08
CA LYS A 238 35.73 3.72 -0.84
C LYS A 238 34.72 3.49 -1.98
N SER A 239 34.12 2.30 -2.03
CA SER A 239 33.09 1.89 -2.98
C SER A 239 31.74 2.51 -2.63
N ALA A 240 30.94 2.79 -3.66
CA ALA A 240 29.51 3.09 -3.51
C ALA A 240 28.71 1.94 -4.13
N PRO A 241 28.63 0.77 -3.46
CA PRO A 241 27.75 -0.29 -3.91
C PRO A 241 26.32 0.22 -4.02
N ARG A 242 25.58 -0.30 -4.99
CA ARG A 242 24.20 0.12 -5.25
C ARG A 242 23.26 -0.58 -4.28
N SER A 243 22.34 0.20 -3.70
CA SER A 243 21.12 -0.32 -3.10
C SER A 243 20.18 -0.82 -4.21
N VAL A 244 19.36 -1.80 -3.88
CA VAL A 244 18.44 -2.45 -4.82
C VAL A 244 17.31 -3.12 -4.06
N ASN A 245 16.11 -3.13 -4.63
CA ASN A 245 15.01 -3.94 -4.15
C ASN A 245 14.52 -4.93 -5.22
N GLY A 246 15.06 -6.15 -5.17
CA GLY A 246 14.69 -7.22 -6.10
C GLY A 246 13.35 -7.90 -5.80
N SER A 247 12.64 -7.56 -4.72
CA SER A 247 11.30 -8.11 -4.44
C SER A 247 10.24 -7.73 -5.49
N CYS A 248 10.58 -6.79 -6.39
CA CYS A 248 9.73 -6.38 -7.51
C CYS A 248 9.75 -7.35 -8.71
N VAL A 249 10.46 -8.47 -8.62
CA VAL A 249 10.50 -9.52 -9.66
C VAL A 249 9.42 -10.56 -9.38
N CYS A 250 8.15 -10.19 -9.56
CA CYS A 250 7.06 -11.16 -9.54
C CYS A 250 6.96 -11.88 -10.90
N GLY A 251 7.36 -13.16 -10.93
CA GLY A 251 7.01 -14.14 -11.96
C GLY A 251 7.91 -14.18 -13.19
N ILE A 252 8.52 -15.36 -13.45
CA ILE A 252 9.30 -15.73 -14.66
C ILE A 252 10.76 -15.26 -14.70
N ILE A 253 11.10 -14.00 -14.40
CA ILE A 253 12.51 -13.54 -14.53
C ILE A 253 13.39 -14.02 -13.37
N GLY A 254 12.85 -14.11 -12.14
CA GLY A 254 13.60 -14.63 -10.99
C GLY A 254 14.16 -16.03 -11.24
N SER A 255 13.41 -16.90 -11.92
CA SER A 255 13.87 -18.24 -12.31
C SER A 255 14.90 -18.25 -13.46
N ILE A 256 14.87 -17.28 -14.37
CA ILE A 256 15.81 -17.23 -15.51
C ILE A 256 17.16 -16.66 -15.07
N VAL A 257 17.16 -15.62 -14.22
CA VAL A 257 18.39 -15.04 -13.64
C VAL A 257 19.10 -16.03 -12.70
N ASN A 258 18.35 -16.93 -12.04
CA ASN A 258 18.89 -18.03 -11.22
C ASN A 258 19.81 -19.01 -11.98
N SER A 259 19.70 -19.11 -13.31
CA SER A 259 20.47 -20.09 -14.09
C SER A 259 21.82 -19.57 -14.62
N ALA A 260 22.06 -18.25 -14.55
CA ALA A 260 23.29 -17.63 -15.06
C ALA A 260 24.31 -17.29 -13.94
N GLY A 261 23.87 -17.18 -12.68
CA GLY A 261 24.73 -16.84 -11.53
C GLY A 261 25.31 -18.07 -10.83
N ARG A 262 26.39 -18.65 -11.37
CA ARG A 262 27.14 -19.70 -10.65
C ARG A 262 27.81 -19.13 -9.40
N GLY A 263 27.35 -19.52 -8.20
CA GLY A 263 28.13 -19.33 -6.97
C GLY A 263 27.37 -19.43 -5.65
N LYS A 264 27.29 -20.66 -5.11
CA LYS A 264 27.08 -21.05 -3.70
C LYS A 264 26.54 -19.99 -2.72
N GLY A 265 25.23 -20.06 -2.46
CA GLY A 265 24.53 -19.43 -1.34
C GLY A 265 23.04 -19.33 -1.65
N GLY A 266 22.22 -20.16 -0.99
CA GLY A 266 20.79 -20.27 -1.27
C GLY A 266 20.02 -18.96 -1.05
N VAL A 267 18.95 -18.80 -1.83
CA VAL A 267 17.95 -17.71 -1.82
C VAL A 267 18.59 -16.33 -1.97
N ILE A 268 18.65 -15.84 -3.20
CA ILE A 268 19.20 -14.54 -3.56
C ILE A 268 18.35 -13.45 -2.90
N ASP A 269 18.76 -13.01 -1.71
CA ASP A 269 18.27 -11.80 -1.07
C ASP A 269 18.84 -10.60 -1.82
N SER A 270 18.16 -10.25 -2.91
CA SER A 270 18.46 -9.13 -3.80
C SER A 270 17.91 -7.79 -3.31
N THR A 271 17.52 -7.69 -2.03
CA THR A 271 16.93 -6.46 -1.47
C THR A 271 17.85 -5.88 -0.40
N ARG A 272 18.65 -4.88 -0.76
CA ARG A 272 19.71 -4.32 0.11
C ARG A 272 19.75 -2.81 0.07
N VAL A 273 19.97 -2.21 1.24
CA VAL A 273 20.27 -0.78 1.40
C VAL A 273 21.62 -0.60 2.06
N TRP A 274 22.47 0.23 1.47
CA TRP A 274 23.81 0.51 1.97
C TRP A 274 23.88 1.85 2.69
N TYR A 275 24.41 1.82 3.92
CA TYR A 275 24.92 2.99 4.62
C TYR A 275 26.36 3.22 4.16
N LEU A 276 26.55 4.17 3.24
CA LEU A 276 27.79 4.40 2.49
C LEU A 276 28.82 5.25 3.25
N TYR A 277 29.21 4.83 4.45
CA TYR A 277 30.12 5.59 5.32
C TYR A 277 31.44 5.95 4.62
N GLY A 278 32.18 4.94 4.14
CA GLY A 278 33.54 5.15 3.61
C GLY A 278 33.57 6.01 2.35
N TYR A 279 32.56 5.87 1.48
CA TYR A 279 32.42 6.64 0.26
C TYR A 279 32.24 8.14 0.55
N TRP A 280 31.28 8.49 1.41
CA TRP A 280 30.95 9.87 1.71
C TRP A 280 32.01 10.57 2.56
N ARG A 281 32.59 9.86 3.54
CA ARG A 281 33.70 10.39 4.35
C ARG A 281 34.92 10.71 3.50
N ARG A 282 35.24 9.88 2.50
CA ARG A 282 36.32 10.17 1.53
C ARG A 282 36.07 11.47 0.76
N LEU A 283 34.81 11.79 0.46
CA LEU A 283 34.43 13.01 -0.24
C LEU A 283 34.32 14.24 0.70
N GLY A 284 34.63 14.08 1.99
CA GLY A 284 34.65 15.16 2.96
C GLY A 284 33.31 15.45 3.63
N TYR A 285 32.29 14.62 3.43
CA TYR A 285 30.97 14.84 4.01
C TYR A 285 30.84 14.33 5.45
N GLY A 286 29.94 14.96 6.21
CA GLY A 286 29.61 14.61 7.59
C GLY A 286 28.58 13.47 7.68
N LEU A 287 28.31 13.04 8.92
CA LEU A 287 27.29 12.02 9.22
C LEU A 287 25.89 12.45 8.76
N ASP A 288 25.60 13.75 8.76
CA ASP A 288 24.32 14.30 8.31
C ASP A 288 24.00 13.93 6.86
N ILE A 289 24.97 14.02 5.95
CA ILE A 289 24.79 13.62 4.55
C ILE A 289 24.61 12.11 4.43
N ILE A 290 25.41 11.34 5.17
CA ILE A 290 25.40 9.87 5.12
C ILE A 290 24.06 9.32 5.63
N GLU A 291 23.59 9.84 6.76
CA GLU A 291 22.31 9.45 7.36
C GLU A 291 21.13 9.87 6.49
N ASN A 292 21.15 11.08 5.91
CA ASN A 292 20.09 11.51 5.01
C ASN A 292 20.07 10.72 3.69
N ASP A 293 21.23 10.42 3.09
CA ASP A 293 21.35 9.57 1.90
C ASP A 293 20.81 8.17 2.18
N PHE A 294 21.23 7.55 3.28
CA PHE A 294 20.73 6.24 3.69
C PHE A 294 19.21 6.27 3.93
N SER A 295 18.71 7.28 4.64
CA SER A 295 17.28 7.40 4.98
C SER A 295 16.42 7.59 3.72
N MET A 296 16.87 8.44 2.79
CA MET A 296 16.20 8.67 1.51
C MET A 296 16.24 7.40 0.65
N THR A 297 17.39 6.73 0.59
CA THR A 297 17.56 5.48 -0.17
C THR A 297 16.68 4.37 0.40
N ALA A 298 16.63 4.19 1.72
CA ALA A 298 15.72 3.22 2.33
C ALA A 298 14.24 3.52 2.00
N ALA A 299 13.85 4.80 1.99
CA ALA A 299 12.52 5.22 1.59
C ALA A 299 12.23 4.98 0.09
N HIS A 300 13.23 5.14 -0.78
CA HIS A 300 13.16 4.79 -2.20
C HIS A 300 12.97 3.27 -2.38
N GLU A 301 13.86 2.49 -1.77
CA GLU A 301 13.89 1.04 -1.96
C GLU A 301 12.63 0.37 -1.42
N ILE A 302 12.02 0.87 -0.33
CA ILE A 302 10.73 0.33 0.14
C ILE A 302 9.53 0.77 -0.70
N GLY A 303 9.68 1.84 -1.48
CA GLY A 303 8.68 2.29 -2.46
C GLY A 303 8.50 1.34 -3.63
N HIS A 304 9.53 0.54 -3.93
CA HIS A 304 9.52 -0.40 -5.04
C HIS A 304 8.38 -1.44 -4.93
N PRO A 305 8.17 -2.13 -3.78
CA PRO A 305 6.99 -2.98 -3.53
C PRO A 305 5.64 -2.28 -3.74
N VAL A 306 5.52 -0.99 -3.41
CA VAL A 306 4.29 -0.21 -3.63
C VAL A 306 4.03 -0.09 -5.13
N LEU A 307 5.01 0.44 -5.88
CA LEU A 307 4.84 0.63 -7.32
C LEU A 307 4.65 -0.69 -8.07
N ALA A 308 5.38 -1.74 -7.65
CA ALA A 308 5.23 -3.07 -8.21
C ALA A 308 3.84 -3.63 -7.91
N SER A 309 3.34 -3.57 -6.69
CA SER A 309 2.00 -4.09 -6.34
C SER A 309 0.87 -3.32 -7.04
N TYR A 310 1.05 -2.00 -7.18
CA TYR A 310 0.08 -1.14 -7.84
C TYR A 310 0.04 -1.37 -9.36
N ALA A 311 1.19 -1.56 -10.01
CA ALA A 311 1.31 -1.78 -11.46
C ALA A 311 1.24 -3.26 -11.90
N TYR A 312 1.49 -4.22 -11.01
CA TYR A 312 1.41 -5.66 -11.30
C TYR A 312 -0.04 -6.12 -11.40
N LYS A 313 -0.95 -5.55 -10.59
CA LYS A 313 -2.37 -5.88 -10.64
C LYS A 313 -3.10 -5.38 -11.90
N SER A 314 -2.37 -4.86 -12.89
CA SER A 314 -2.94 -4.29 -14.11
C SER A 314 -2.70 -5.04 -15.42
N THR A 315 -1.86 -6.09 -15.57
CA THR A 315 -1.95 -7.16 -16.64
C THR A 315 -0.66 -7.95 -16.96
N GLY A 316 0.51 -7.75 -16.33
CA GLY A 316 1.69 -8.54 -16.73
C GLY A 316 3.04 -8.14 -16.15
N ILE A 317 4.13 -8.58 -16.80
CA ILE A 317 5.55 -8.31 -16.49
C ILE A 317 5.86 -6.82 -16.72
N ASN A 318 5.24 -5.94 -15.94
CA ASN A 318 5.44 -4.51 -15.99
C ASN A 318 6.71 -4.14 -15.21
N ASN A 319 7.66 -3.46 -15.85
CA ASN A 319 8.91 -3.00 -15.24
C ASN A 319 8.81 -1.59 -14.64
N TYR A 320 7.62 -1.00 -14.49
CA TYR A 320 7.35 0.37 -14.04
C TYR A 320 8.18 0.79 -12.82
N SER A 321 8.18 -0.05 -11.79
CA SER A 321 8.97 0.14 -10.56
C SER A 321 10.47 0.06 -10.86
N TRP A 322 10.89 -0.95 -11.62
CA TRP A 322 12.29 -1.23 -11.98
C TRP A 322 12.95 -0.19 -12.88
N VAL A 323 12.20 0.43 -13.79
CA VAL A 323 12.71 1.52 -14.63
C VAL A 323 12.52 2.88 -13.99
N HIS A 324 12.18 2.94 -12.69
CA HIS A 324 11.98 4.17 -11.93
C HIS A 324 10.99 5.10 -12.64
N LYS A 325 9.80 4.56 -12.97
CA LYS A 325 8.75 5.24 -13.75
C LYS A 325 9.17 5.62 -15.18
N GLY A 326 10.25 5.03 -15.68
CA GLY A 326 10.84 5.29 -16.98
C GLY A 326 11.95 6.34 -16.99
N SER A 327 12.42 6.79 -15.82
CA SER A 327 13.59 7.68 -15.70
C SER A 327 14.93 6.92 -15.75
N ALA A 328 14.90 5.59 -15.76
CA ALA A 328 16.06 4.75 -15.96
C ALA A 328 15.87 3.80 -17.13
N LYS A 329 16.98 3.45 -17.77
CA LYS A 329 17.05 2.39 -18.79
C LYS A 329 16.78 1.05 -18.12
N GLY A 330 16.04 0.19 -18.81
CA GLY A 330 15.78 -1.19 -18.38
C GLY A 330 17.04 -1.98 -18.06
N PHE A 331 16.88 -3.11 -17.37
CA PHE A 331 17.99 -3.96 -16.93
C PHE A 331 18.86 -4.41 -18.11
N SER A 332 20.17 -4.15 -18.03
CA SER A 332 21.19 -4.78 -18.87
C SER A 332 21.94 -5.82 -18.03
N LEU A 333 22.01 -7.07 -18.52
CA LEU A 333 22.74 -8.18 -17.88
C LEU A 333 24.21 -7.86 -17.56
N PHE A 334 24.78 -6.83 -18.18
CA PHE A 334 26.21 -6.47 -18.08
C PHE A 334 26.47 -5.03 -17.62
N GLY A 335 25.44 -4.24 -17.28
CA GLY A 335 25.60 -2.79 -17.07
C GLY A 335 24.73 -2.13 -16.00
N GLY A 336 23.87 -2.90 -15.31
CA GLY A 336 22.94 -2.35 -14.33
C GLY A 336 21.93 -1.37 -14.95
N HIS A 337 21.23 -0.61 -14.09
CA HIS A 337 20.32 0.44 -14.51
C HIS A 337 21.10 1.74 -14.73
N LYS A 338 21.01 2.29 -15.94
CA LYS A 338 21.56 3.61 -16.25
C LYS A 338 20.44 4.63 -16.20
N THR A 339 20.64 5.71 -15.46
CA THR A 339 19.73 6.87 -15.49
C THR A 339 19.63 7.40 -16.93
N ALA A 340 18.46 7.92 -17.30
CA ALA A 340 18.30 8.61 -18.58
C ALA A 340 19.20 9.86 -18.64
N GLU A 341 19.86 10.05 -19.77
CA GLU A 341 20.75 11.18 -20.07
C GLU A 341 20.06 12.21 -20.97
N TYR A 342 20.68 13.38 -21.15
CA TYR A 342 20.09 14.45 -21.95
C TYR A 342 19.78 13.98 -23.37
N GLY A 343 18.53 14.22 -23.81
CA GLY A 343 18.04 13.77 -25.12
C GLY A 343 17.51 12.33 -25.13
N GLU A 344 17.52 11.63 -24.00
CA GLU A 344 16.94 10.30 -23.87
C GLU A 344 15.55 10.33 -23.25
N LYS A 345 14.78 9.27 -23.51
CA LYS A 345 13.44 9.11 -22.97
C LYS A 345 13.43 9.13 -21.45
N GLY A 346 12.53 9.91 -20.88
CA GLY A 346 12.37 9.96 -19.42
C GLY A 346 13.37 10.85 -18.72
N TYR A 347 14.29 11.50 -19.46
CA TYR A 347 15.25 12.44 -18.89
C TYR A 347 14.54 13.62 -18.23
N GLU A 348 14.85 13.83 -16.95
CA GLU A 348 14.46 15.02 -16.19
C GLU A 348 15.65 15.54 -15.40
N ARG A 349 15.72 16.87 -15.30
CA ARG A 349 16.48 17.50 -14.21
C ARG A 349 15.75 17.25 -12.88
N ILE A 350 16.47 17.31 -11.77
CA ILE A 350 15.92 17.00 -10.44
C ILE A 350 14.59 17.75 -10.20
N LYS A 351 13.54 16.98 -9.89
CA LYS A 351 12.20 17.49 -9.55
C LYS A 351 11.67 16.95 -8.22
N GLY A 352 12.52 16.25 -7.47
CA GLY A 352 12.17 15.75 -6.14
C GLY A 352 11.16 14.59 -6.13
N ASP A 353 10.95 13.86 -7.22
CA ASP A 353 10.17 12.60 -7.17
C ASP A 353 11.06 11.50 -6.59
N LEU A 354 10.70 11.00 -5.40
CA LEU A 354 11.44 9.98 -4.68
C LEU A 354 11.69 8.73 -5.53
N MET A 355 10.76 8.34 -6.40
CA MET A 355 10.84 7.08 -7.14
C MET A 355 11.47 7.21 -8.54
N LYS A 356 11.98 8.40 -8.89
CA LYS A 356 12.73 8.63 -10.14
C LYS A 356 14.23 8.67 -9.90
N TYR A 357 14.99 8.31 -10.92
CA TYR A 357 16.42 8.57 -10.99
C TYR A 357 16.68 9.87 -11.73
N TYR A 358 17.64 10.61 -11.21
CA TYR A 358 18.13 11.85 -11.79
C TYR A 358 19.62 11.72 -12.10
N PRO A 359 20.10 12.29 -13.22
CA PRO A 359 21.51 12.24 -13.60
C PRO A 359 22.39 13.09 -12.68
N GLU A 360 21.76 14.04 -11.99
CA GLU A 360 22.35 14.94 -11.00
C GLU A 360 21.99 14.41 -9.60
N TYR A 361 22.96 14.42 -8.68
CA TYR A 361 22.72 14.04 -7.29
C TYR A 361 22.29 15.29 -6.49
N ASP A 362 21.11 15.24 -5.87
CA ASP A 362 20.58 16.33 -5.05
C ASP A 362 20.81 16.06 -3.57
N PHE A 363 21.49 16.99 -2.90
CA PHE A 363 21.65 16.97 -1.44
C PHE A 363 20.51 17.69 -0.72
N ASP A 364 19.54 18.28 -1.43
CA ASP A 364 18.31 18.78 -0.83
C ASP A 364 17.30 17.63 -0.61
N TYR A 365 17.67 16.75 0.32
CA TYR A 365 16.85 15.62 0.78
C TYR A 365 15.47 16.05 1.30
N LYS A 366 15.19 17.34 1.54
CA LYS A 366 13.87 17.80 1.98
C LYS A 366 12.89 17.93 0.81
N ASN A 367 13.39 18.14 -0.41
CA ASN A 367 12.57 18.29 -1.61
C ASN A 367 12.28 16.97 -2.32
N ILE A 368 13.05 15.92 -2.03
CA ILE A 368 12.81 14.58 -2.56
C ILE A 368 11.68 13.93 -1.76
N LYS A 369 10.52 13.67 -2.37
CA LYS A 369 9.35 13.05 -1.75
C LYS A 369 8.54 12.22 -2.73
N SER A 370 7.70 11.33 -2.22
CA SER A 370 6.67 10.65 -3.00
C SER A 370 5.74 11.69 -3.66
N VAL A 371 5.50 11.56 -4.96
CA VAL A 371 4.54 12.43 -5.65
C VAL A 371 3.11 12.00 -5.34
N GLU A 372 2.12 12.85 -5.60
CA GLU A 372 0.70 12.57 -5.30
C GLU A 372 0.24 11.19 -5.80
N TYR A 373 0.68 10.78 -6.99
CA TYR A 373 0.31 9.50 -7.58
C TYR A 373 0.87 8.30 -6.81
N ASP A 374 2.08 8.42 -6.24
CA ASP A 374 2.64 7.39 -5.37
C ASP A 374 1.93 7.35 -4.02
N VAL A 375 1.57 8.52 -3.48
CA VAL A 375 0.80 8.57 -2.23
C VAL A 375 -0.58 7.93 -2.42
N LYS A 376 -1.23 8.18 -3.58
CA LYS A 376 -2.47 7.50 -3.97
C LYS A 376 -2.29 6.00 -4.08
N SER A 377 -1.17 5.50 -4.61
CA SER A 377 -0.95 4.06 -4.73
C SER A 377 -0.80 3.38 -3.36
N VAL A 378 -0.14 4.02 -2.39
CA VAL A 378 -0.10 3.54 -0.99
C VAL A 378 -1.52 3.40 -0.42
N VAL A 379 -2.37 4.40 -0.61
CA VAL A 379 -3.76 4.35 -0.10
C VAL A 379 -4.57 3.30 -0.86
N TRP A 380 -4.47 3.26 -2.18
CA TRP A 380 -5.21 2.31 -3.03
C TRP A 380 -4.89 0.86 -2.68
N LEU A 381 -3.63 0.55 -2.34
CA LEU A 381 -3.21 -0.79 -1.96
C LEU A 381 -3.84 -1.29 -0.64
N SER A 382 -4.51 -0.43 0.13
CA SER A 382 -5.25 -0.85 1.32
C SER A 382 -6.70 -1.28 1.06
N LYS A 383 -7.18 -1.17 -0.19
CA LYS A 383 -8.59 -1.39 -0.58
C LYS A 383 -9.15 -2.76 -0.13
N LEU A 384 -10.46 -2.77 0.10
CA LEU A 384 -11.25 -3.93 0.54
C LEU A 384 -12.13 -4.44 -0.63
N LYS A 385 -12.07 -5.72 -0.98
CA LYS A 385 -12.97 -6.32 -1.97
C LYS A 385 -14.02 -7.18 -1.27
N LEU A 386 -15.27 -6.74 -1.21
CA LEU A 386 -16.38 -7.56 -0.69
C LEU A 386 -17.09 -8.26 -1.85
N GLY A 387 -17.01 -9.59 -1.88
CA GLY A 387 -17.62 -10.43 -2.91
C GLY A 387 -16.60 -11.21 -3.74
N GLY A 388 -16.68 -12.54 -3.65
CA GLY A 388 -16.11 -13.52 -4.57
C GLY A 388 -17.23 -14.38 -5.13
#